data_AF-A0A565A5D9-F1
#
_entry.id   AF-A0A565A5D9-F1
#
_cell.length_a   1.000
_cell.length_b   1.000
_cell.length_c   1.000
_cell.angle_alpha   90.00
_cell.angle_beta   90.00
_cell.angle_gamma   90.00
#
_symmetry.space_group_name_H-M   'P 1'
#
loop_
_entity.id
_entity.type
_entity.pdbx_description
1 polymer ?
#
loop_
_entity_poly.entity_id
_entity_poly.type
_entity_poly.pdbx_seq_one_letter_code
_entity_poly.pdbx_strand_id
1 'polypeptide(L)'
;MTLKKIHDFVLHDNNKRIGSDHISDKYPEFLNYWLKHQLNVNNIHKDHHTYLYDHLKSNYSKFDEEEVLYYKIYDIEYYFNNINVLYLLYKKYVDIKDQQSKDCKKFLETSQENYNKALDICFQDGNDNLCKGLKSFNVFYKNHISEISKKCPGLEIPTLSELVLLNLVDDKGSKKQNIGYNLVQTNSDYSDMGLPKIERGIYPNLTGLLSYKYNIRFESDKNKNNCNLMKILHEFFKYCEKNNSNEHLLPFIQEFINEYYKKKQSEYEKIFQECSKTTSSEYCQIHKNCQENFNSDIEIIKQNPDNYIKHQKKNINKYSADTSSIANTLSMFLDFAANSKYSTTIISIMISFFLCFFFLYKFTPLSSIFRKEKKRKKIPLFFPERRVQDVKDDNIRHKNVKHKRGKIRFAYQPS
;
A
#
# COMPACT_ATOMS: atom_id res chain seq x y z
N MET A 1 22.21 -8.11 -37.65
CA MET A 1 22.54 -6.75 -37.21
C MET A 1 23.61 -6.81 -36.12
N THR A 2 24.67 -6.04 -36.25
CA THR A 2 25.90 -6.19 -35.46
C THR A 2 25.83 -5.43 -34.15
N LEU A 3 26.41 -5.98 -33.08
CA LEU A 3 26.54 -5.34 -31.76
C LEU A 3 27.12 -3.91 -31.87
N LYS A 4 27.98 -3.68 -32.88
CA LYS A 4 28.51 -2.37 -33.27
C LYS A 4 27.42 -1.30 -33.46
N LYS A 5 26.26 -1.61 -34.06
CA LYS A 5 25.18 -0.62 -34.24
C LYS A 5 24.46 -0.27 -32.93
N ILE A 6 24.24 -1.27 -32.06
CA ILE A 6 23.64 -1.05 -30.74
C ILE A 6 24.62 -0.28 -29.86
N HIS A 7 25.90 -0.64 -29.93
CA HIS A 7 27.03 0.04 -29.31
C HIS A 7 27.11 1.51 -29.77
N ASP A 8 27.20 1.78 -31.06
CA ASP A 8 27.31 3.14 -31.59
C ASP A 8 26.09 4.00 -31.22
N PHE A 9 24.90 3.40 -31.15
CA PHE A 9 23.67 4.09 -30.77
C PHE A 9 23.56 4.37 -29.26
N VAL A 10 23.87 3.40 -28.40
CA VAL A 10 23.95 3.58 -26.94
C VAL A 10 25.08 4.53 -26.56
N LEU A 11 26.21 4.44 -27.25
CA LEU A 11 27.33 5.35 -27.06
C LEU A 11 27.01 6.76 -27.53
N HIS A 12 26.32 6.95 -28.66
CA HIS A 12 25.97 8.28 -29.15
C HIS A 12 25.07 9.06 -28.17
N ASP A 13 24.11 8.37 -27.53
CA ASP A 13 23.24 8.98 -26.52
C ASP A 13 23.96 9.24 -25.19
N ASN A 14 24.93 8.38 -24.82
CA ASN A 14 25.82 8.58 -23.67
C ASN A 14 26.90 9.65 -23.91
N ASN A 15 27.40 9.80 -25.15
CA ASN A 15 28.41 10.77 -25.56
C ASN A 15 27.92 12.20 -25.33
N LYS A 16 26.64 12.44 -25.60
CA LYS A 16 25.96 13.72 -25.30
C LYS A 16 25.96 14.07 -23.81
N ARG A 17 26.16 13.11 -22.92
CA ARG A 17 26.10 13.30 -21.45
C ARG A 17 27.46 13.24 -20.76
N ILE A 18 28.43 12.51 -21.32
CA ILE A 18 29.67 12.13 -20.60
C ILE A 18 30.94 12.60 -21.34
N GLY A 19 30.86 13.02 -22.61
CA GLY A 19 32.03 13.44 -23.41
C GLY A 19 32.77 12.27 -24.08
N SER A 20 33.50 12.57 -25.17
CA SER A 20 34.16 11.59 -26.05
C SER A 20 35.24 10.75 -25.38
N ASP A 21 35.89 11.31 -24.36
CA ASP A 21 37.13 10.76 -23.80
C ASP A 21 36.86 9.59 -22.84
N HIS A 22 35.62 9.43 -22.35
CA HIS A 22 35.22 8.33 -21.48
C HIS A 22 34.74 7.07 -22.21
N ILE A 23 34.61 7.13 -23.54
CA ILE A 23 34.10 6.00 -24.34
C ILE A 23 35.21 4.98 -24.65
N SER A 24 36.44 5.43 -24.89
CA SER A 24 37.59 4.55 -25.09
C SER A 24 37.82 3.65 -23.88
N ASP A 25 37.58 4.17 -22.67
CA ASP A 25 37.79 3.46 -21.42
C ASP A 25 36.81 2.30 -21.21
N LYS A 26 35.65 2.31 -21.89
CA LYS A 26 34.59 1.31 -21.76
C LYS A 26 34.61 0.23 -22.85
N TYR A 27 35.42 0.44 -23.88
CA TYR A 27 35.56 -0.48 -25.01
C TYR A 27 35.90 -1.92 -24.58
N PRO A 28 36.85 -2.15 -23.64
CA PRO A 28 37.20 -3.51 -23.21
C PRO A 28 36.03 -4.23 -22.53
N GLU A 29 35.23 -3.55 -21.71
CA GLU A 29 34.06 -4.15 -21.05
C GLU A 29 32.98 -4.56 -22.06
N PHE A 30 32.77 -3.74 -23.11
CA PHE A 30 31.86 -4.11 -24.20
C PHE A 30 32.38 -5.30 -25.01
N LEU A 31 33.68 -5.37 -25.27
CA LEU A 31 34.31 -6.47 -25.98
C LEU A 31 34.19 -7.78 -25.20
N ASN A 32 34.48 -7.77 -23.90
CA ASN A 32 34.28 -8.93 -23.03
C ASN A 32 32.82 -9.37 -22.98
N TYR A 33 31.89 -8.42 -22.88
CA TYR A 33 30.47 -8.72 -22.95
C TYR A 33 30.08 -9.36 -24.28
N TRP A 34 30.55 -8.80 -25.40
CA TRP A 34 30.26 -9.32 -26.72
C TRP A 34 30.77 -10.75 -26.88
N LEU A 35 32.03 -11.01 -26.54
CA LEU A 35 32.65 -12.33 -26.59
C LEU A 35 31.85 -13.33 -25.76
N LYS A 36 31.56 -13.02 -24.50
CA LYS A 36 30.75 -13.87 -23.62
C LYS A 36 29.36 -14.13 -24.18
N HIS A 37 28.69 -13.10 -24.68
CA HIS A 37 27.37 -13.23 -25.29
C HIS A 37 27.41 -14.15 -26.51
N GLN A 38 28.41 -14.03 -27.39
CA GLN A 38 28.57 -14.93 -28.54
C GLN A 38 28.77 -16.38 -28.11
N LEU A 39 29.65 -16.62 -27.14
CA LEU A 39 29.91 -17.97 -26.63
C LEU A 39 28.64 -18.61 -26.07
N ASN A 40 27.87 -17.86 -25.26
CA ASN A 40 26.61 -18.33 -24.69
C ASN A 40 25.55 -18.60 -25.76
N VAL A 41 25.37 -17.70 -26.75
CA VAL A 41 24.38 -17.89 -27.83
C VAL A 41 24.69 -19.11 -28.69
N ASN A 42 25.97 -19.45 -28.85
CA ASN A 42 26.40 -20.63 -29.59
C ASN A 42 26.47 -21.90 -28.71
N ASN A 43 25.96 -21.85 -27.48
CA ASN A 43 25.99 -22.97 -26.51
C ASN A 43 27.39 -23.57 -26.32
N ILE A 44 28.43 -22.73 -26.36
CA ILE A 44 29.80 -23.18 -26.11
C ILE A 44 29.94 -23.54 -24.63
N HIS A 45 30.61 -24.66 -24.34
CA HIS A 45 30.81 -25.12 -22.97
C HIS A 45 31.70 -24.15 -22.20
N LYS A 46 31.43 -23.97 -20.89
CA LYS A 46 32.14 -23.00 -20.03
C LYS A 46 33.65 -23.22 -20.04
N ASP A 47 34.11 -24.48 -20.09
CA ASP A 47 35.54 -24.81 -20.12
C ASP A 47 36.25 -24.24 -21.37
N HIS A 48 35.55 -24.17 -22.50
CA HIS A 48 36.08 -23.57 -23.73
C HIS A 48 36.09 -22.04 -23.68
N HIS A 49 35.31 -21.41 -22.79
CA HIS A 49 35.40 -19.97 -22.59
C HIS A 49 36.76 -19.61 -22.02
N THR A 50 37.16 -20.26 -20.94
CA THR A 50 38.45 -20.03 -20.27
C THR A 50 39.60 -20.16 -21.26
N TYR A 51 39.61 -21.24 -22.05
CA TYR A 51 40.63 -21.46 -23.08
C TYR A 51 40.71 -20.32 -24.10
N LEU A 52 39.56 -19.83 -24.58
CA LEU A 52 39.54 -18.73 -25.54
C LEU A 52 40.08 -17.43 -24.93
N TYR A 53 39.64 -17.08 -23.71
CA TYR A 53 40.11 -15.86 -23.05
C TYR A 53 41.61 -15.92 -22.75
N ASP A 54 42.13 -17.06 -22.29
CA ASP A 54 43.56 -17.25 -22.06
C ASP A 54 44.36 -17.17 -23.37
N HIS A 55 43.82 -17.71 -24.46
CA HIS A 55 44.44 -17.62 -25.78
C HIS A 55 44.49 -16.18 -26.30
N LEU A 56 43.39 -15.43 -26.18
CA LEU A 56 43.33 -14.01 -26.54
C LEU A 56 44.32 -13.19 -25.70
N LYS A 57 44.35 -13.41 -24.39
CA LYS A 57 45.26 -12.73 -23.46
C LYS A 57 46.74 -13.02 -23.77
N SER A 58 47.06 -14.23 -24.21
CA SER A 58 48.44 -14.61 -24.56
C SER A 58 48.89 -14.07 -25.93
N ASN A 59 47.95 -13.59 -26.75
CA ASN A 59 48.21 -13.15 -28.13
C ASN A 59 47.81 -11.68 -28.38
N TYR A 60 47.58 -10.90 -27.33
CA TYR A 60 47.05 -9.53 -27.45
C TYR A 60 47.89 -8.63 -28.37
N SER A 61 49.22 -8.75 -28.31
CA SER A 61 50.16 -8.00 -29.17
C SER A 61 49.97 -8.23 -30.67
N LYS A 62 49.22 -9.26 -31.09
CA LYS A 62 48.89 -9.50 -32.50
C LYS A 62 47.68 -8.70 -33.01
N PHE A 63 46.85 -8.17 -32.11
CA PHE A 63 45.61 -7.48 -32.47
C PHE A 63 45.38 -6.18 -31.69
N ASP A 64 46.33 -5.80 -30.84
CA ASP A 64 46.31 -4.62 -29.98
C ASP A 64 47.75 -4.12 -29.81
N GLU A 65 48.31 -3.55 -30.88
CA GLU A 65 49.69 -3.05 -30.93
C GLU A 65 49.95 -1.92 -29.92
N GLU A 66 48.91 -1.19 -29.53
CA GLU A 66 48.95 -0.13 -28.53
C GLU A 66 48.78 -0.64 -27.08
N GLU A 67 48.62 -1.96 -26.90
CA GLU A 67 48.43 -2.64 -25.61
C GLU A 67 47.24 -2.12 -24.78
N VAL A 68 46.24 -1.50 -25.42
CA VAL A 68 45.07 -0.88 -24.78
C VAL A 68 44.19 -1.91 -24.05
N LEU A 69 44.17 -3.15 -24.54
CA LEU A 69 43.43 -4.30 -24.04
C LEU A 69 44.24 -5.18 -23.08
N TYR A 70 45.52 -4.85 -22.83
CA TYR A 70 46.37 -5.61 -21.91
C TYR A 70 45.75 -5.66 -20.51
N TYR A 71 45.59 -6.87 -19.97
CA TYR A 71 44.82 -7.18 -18.75
C TYR A 71 43.33 -6.82 -18.74
N LYS A 72 42.78 -6.30 -19.84
CA LYS A 72 41.36 -5.90 -19.92
C LYS A 72 40.47 -6.91 -20.65
N ILE A 73 41.01 -8.04 -21.11
CA ILE A 73 40.25 -9.15 -21.70
C ILE A 73 40.09 -10.29 -20.68
N TYR A 74 38.84 -10.60 -20.30
CA TYR A 74 38.54 -11.64 -19.32
C TYR A 74 37.07 -12.10 -19.39
N ASP A 75 36.80 -13.33 -18.92
CA ASP A 75 35.45 -13.88 -18.91
C ASP A 75 34.58 -13.17 -17.85
N ILE A 76 33.58 -12.42 -18.31
CA ILE A 76 32.65 -11.74 -17.42
C ILE A 76 31.57 -12.70 -16.94
N GLU A 77 31.58 -13.03 -15.64
CA GLU A 77 30.56 -13.90 -15.03
C GLU A 77 29.60 -13.10 -14.16
N TYR A 78 30.12 -12.40 -13.14
CA TYR A 78 29.32 -11.75 -12.11
C TYR A 78 28.32 -10.71 -12.62
N TYR A 79 28.72 -9.87 -13.58
CA TYR A 79 27.88 -8.77 -14.09
C TYR A 79 27.39 -8.99 -15.53
N PHE A 80 27.69 -10.13 -16.15
CA PHE A 80 27.19 -10.45 -17.49
C PHE A 80 25.67 -10.40 -17.54
N ASN A 81 24.99 -11.01 -16.57
CA ASN A 81 23.53 -11.02 -16.52
C ASN A 81 22.93 -9.62 -16.47
N ASN A 82 23.55 -8.71 -15.69
CA ASN A 82 23.07 -7.34 -15.54
C ASN A 82 23.20 -6.56 -16.85
N ILE A 83 24.38 -6.63 -17.48
CA ILE A 83 24.63 -5.99 -18.78
C ILE A 83 23.73 -6.61 -19.85
N ASN A 84 23.56 -7.93 -19.83
CA ASN A 84 22.77 -8.67 -20.80
C ASN A 84 21.30 -8.23 -20.78
N VAL A 85 20.71 -8.05 -19.59
CA VAL A 85 19.31 -7.58 -19.49
C VAL A 85 19.15 -6.17 -20.10
N LEU A 86 20.07 -5.24 -19.83
CA LEU A 86 20.06 -3.92 -20.47
C LEU A 86 20.25 -4.02 -21.98
N TYR A 87 21.21 -4.82 -22.43
CA TYR A 87 21.45 -5.06 -23.85
C TYR A 87 20.20 -5.58 -24.56
N LEU A 88 19.49 -6.54 -23.95
CA LEU A 88 18.26 -7.09 -24.52
C LEU A 88 17.18 -6.00 -24.67
N LEU A 89 17.05 -5.10 -23.70
CA LEU A 89 16.13 -3.95 -23.78
C LEU A 89 16.47 -3.03 -24.96
N TYR A 90 17.73 -2.59 -25.08
CA TYR A 90 18.16 -1.74 -26.19
C TYR A 90 18.05 -2.45 -27.54
N LYS A 91 18.46 -3.71 -27.61
CA LYS A 91 18.35 -4.54 -28.82
C LYS A 91 16.92 -4.60 -29.33
N LYS A 92 15.93 -4.81 -28.45
CA LYS A 92 14.53 -4.89 -28.87
C LYS A 92 13.99 -3.60 -29.45
N TYR A 93 14.36 -2.46 -28.87
CA TYR A 93 14.05 -1.16 -29.46
C TYR A 93 14.65 -1.06 -30.87
N VAL A 94 15.93 -1.38 -31.00
CA VAL A 94 16.66 -1.28 -32.28
C VAL A 94 16.07 -2.23 -33.33
N ASP A 95 15.71 -3.46 -32.96
CA ASP A 95 15.08 -4.46 -33.84
C ASP A 95 13.76 -3.92 -34.44
N ILE A 96 12.94 -3.21 -33.65
CA ILE A 96 11.70 -2.58 -34.13
C ILE A 96 12.00 -1.35 -34.98
N LYS A 97 12.93 -0.50 -34.56
CA LYS A 97 13.32 0.72 -35.29
C LYS A 97 13.78 0.39 -36.72
N ASP A 98 14.63 -0.62 -36.85
CA ASP A 98 15.23 -1.05 -38.11
C ASP A 98 14.34 -2.05 -38.89
N GLN A 99 13.10 -2.28 -38.46
CA GLN A 99 12.14 -3.22 -39.08
C GLN A 99 12.62 -4.67 -39.17
N GLN A 100 13.59 -5.06 -38.34
CA GLN A 100 14.02 -6.46 -38.22
C GLN A 100 12.99 -7.30 -37.49
N SER A 101 12.10 -6.66 -36.73
CA SER A 101 10.84 -7.23 -36.25
C SER A 101 9.67 -6.35 -36.70
N LYS A 102 8.58 -6.97 -37.15
CA LYS A 102 7.30 -6.30 -37.43
C LYS A 102 6.24 -6.60 -36.38
N ASP A 103 6.55 -7.46 -35.41
CA ASP A 103 5.62 -7.89 -34.37
C ASP A 103 5.73 -6.97 -33.14
N CYS A 104 4.92 -5.93 -33.16
CA CYS A 104 4.84 -4.94 -32.08
C CYS A 104 4.30 -5.53 -30.76
N LYS A 105 3.44 -6.56 -30.84
CA LYS A 105 2.92 -7.24 -29.65
C LYS A 105 4.04 -8.01 -28.95
N LYS A 106 4.77 -8.83 -29.71
CA LYS A 106 5.94 -9.56 -29.19
C LYS A 106 7.02 -8.62 -28.66
N PHE A 107 7.22 -7.47 -29.30
CA PHE A 107 8.10 -6.43 -28.79
C PHE A 107 7.68 -5.94 -27.39
N LEU A 108 6.40 -5.62 -27.21
CA LEU A 108 5.89 -5.15 -25.92
C LEU A 108 6.00 -6.24 -24.84
N GLU A 109 5.61 -7.47 -25.15
CA GLU A 109 5.71 -8.61 -24.22
C GLU A 109 7.16 -8.85 -23.78
N THR A 110 8.10 -8.87 -24.74
CA THR A 110 9.52 -9.09 -24.44
C THR A 110 10.15 -7.90 -23.70
N SER A 111 9.70 -6.67 -24.00
CA SER A 111 10.16 -5.46 -23.30
C SER A 111 9.67 -5.46 -21.85
N GLN A 112 8.41 -5.86 -21.62
CA GLN A 112 7.81 -6.05 -20.30
C GLN A 112 8.60 -7.07 -19.47
N GLU A 113 8.88 -8.24 -20.03
CA GLU A 113 9.65 -9.27 -19.35
C GLU A 113 11.06 -8.78 -18.95
N ASN A 114 11.83 -8.26 -19.92
CA ASN A 114 13.20 -7.83 -19.66
C ASN A 114 13.27 -6.62 -18.72
N TYR A 115 12.34 -5.68 -18.85
CA TYR A 115 12.30 -4.50 -17.99
C TYR A 115 12.01 -4.90 -16.55
N ASN A 116 11.01 -5.75 -16.34
CA ASN A 116 10.65 -6.19 -15.00
C ASN A 116 11.73 -7.07 -14.38
N LYS A 117 12.44 -7.88 -15.18
CA LYS A 117 13.64 -8.59 -14.72
C LYS A 117 14.76 -7.63 -14.31
N ALA A 118 14.98 -6.55 -15.05
CA ALA A 118 15.95 -5.52 -14.67
C ALA A 118 15.55 -4.83 -13.35
N LEU A 119 14.26 -4.58 -13.17
CA LEU A 119 13.70 -3.98 -11.96
C LEU A 119 13.89 -4.90 -10.75
N ASP A 120 13.65 -6.20 -10.93
CA ASP A 120 13.87 -7.25 -9.92
C ASP A 120 15.33 -7.24 -9.45
N ILE A 121 16.29 -7.34 -10.38
CA ILE A 121 17.72 -7.31 -10.03
C ILE A 121 18.13 -5.95 -9.41
N CYS A 122 17.58 -4.85 -9.89
CA CYS A 122 17.88 -3.52 -9.36
C CYS A 122 17.48 -3.39 -7.88
N PHE A 123 16.24 -3.73 -7.51
CA PHE A 123 15.73 -3.47 -6.16
C PHE A 123 15.76 -4.66 -5.20
N GLN A 124 15.72 -5.90 -5.70
CA GLN A 124 15.79 -7.09 -4.85
C GLN A 124 17.24 -7.54 -4.65
N ASP A 125 18.04 -7.56 -5.72
CA ASP A 125 19.46 -7.96 -5.62
C ASP A 125 20.37 -6.78 -5.24
N GLY A 126 19.85 -5.55 -5.23
CA GLY A 126 20.58 -4.35 -4.82
C GLY A 126 21.67 -3.92 -5.79
N ASN A 127 21.48 -4.13 -7.10
CA ASN A 127 22.49 -3.80 -8.08
C ASN A 127 22.42 -2.33 -8.56
N ASP A 128 23.11 -1.44 -7.86
CA ASP A 128 23.11 0.01 -8.14
C ASP A 128 23.52 0.38 -9.57
N ASN A 129 24.48 -0.35 -10.15
CA ASN A 129 24.93 -0.10 -11.52
C ASN A 129 23.86 -0.44 -12.55
N LEU A 130 23.16 -1.57 -12.36
CA LEU A 130 22.00 -1.91 -13.19
C LEU A 130 20.88 -0.89 -13.02
N CYS A 131 20.61 -0.42 -11.79
CA CYS A 131 19.62 0.62 -11.53
C CYS A 131 19.92 1.92 -12.30
N LYS A 132 21.19 2.36 -12.31
CA LYS A 132 21.63 3.53 -13.09
C LYS A 132 21.46 3.32 -14.60
N GLY A 133 21.80 2.11 -15.08
CA GLY A 133 21.60 1.73 -16.48
C GLY A 133 20.13 1.70 -16.88
N LEU A 134 19.27 1.15 -16.02
CA LEU A 134 17.82 1.09 -16.24
C LEU A 134 17.21 2.50 -16.22
N LYS A 135 17.64 3.38 -15.31
CA LYS A 135 17.22 4.80 -15.32
C LYS A 135 17.56 5.47 -16.64
N SER A 136 18.76 5.22 -17.17
CA SER A 136 19.19 5.74 -18.47
C SER A 136 18.32 5.21 -19.60
N PHE A 137 17.98 3.92 -19.57
CA PHE A 137 17.03 3.31 -20.50
C PHE A 137 15.63 3.95 -20.44
N ASN A 138 15.11 4.31 -19.27
CA ASN A 138 13.78 4.98 -19.18
C ASN A 138 13.78 6.32 -19.89
N VAL A 139 14.85 7.12 -19.71
CA VAL A 139 14.97 8.41 -20.39
C VAL A 139 15.08 8.20 -21.91
N PHE A 140 15.93 7.25 -22.31
CA PHE A 140 16.07 6.85 -23.70
C PHE A 140 14.72 6.44 -24.31
N TYR A 141 14.00 5.50 -23.69
CA TYR A 141 12.71 5.02 -24.16
C TYR A 141 11.68 6.16 -24.30
N LYS A 142 11.60 7.04 -23.28
CA LYS A 142 10.70 8.19 -23.28
C LYS A 142 10.96 9.13 -24.47
N ASN A 143 12.23 9.37 -24.80
CA ASN A 143 12.62 10.24 -25.92
C ASN A 143 12.31 9.62 -27.28
N HIS A 144 12.33 8.29 -27.38
CA HIS A 144 12.15 7.58 -28.65
C HIS A 144 10.78 6.90 -28.81
N ILE A 145 9.86 7.06 -27.85
CA ILE A 145 8.55 6.40 -27.89
C ILE A 145 7.74 6.75 -29.15
N SER A 146 7.83 8.01 -29.61
CA SER A 146 7.16 8.47 -30.82
C SER A 146 7.65 7.77 -32.09
N GLU A 147 8.92 7.38 -32.15
CA GLU A 147 9.49 6.61 -33.27
C GLU A 147 8.91 5.19 -33.28
N ILE A 148 8.81 4.56 -32.10
CA ILE A 148 8.20 3.24 -31.92
C ILE A 148 6.73 3.29 -32.33
N SER A 149 5.97 4.29 -31.86
CA SER A 149 4.55 4.45 -32.20
C SER A 149 4.32 4.56 -33.71
N LYS A 150 5.21 5.24 -34.45
CA LYS A 150 5.12 5.31 -35.93
C LYS A 150 5.35 3.95 -36.59
N LYS A 151 6.15 3.06 -35.98
CA LYS A 151 6.43 1.71 -36.48
C LYS A 151 5.39 0.69 -36.07
N CYS A 152 4.62 0.98 -35.03
CA CYS A 152 3.57 0.13 -34.48
C CYS A 152 2.19 0.80 -34.61
N PRO A 153 1.68 1.01 -35.83
CA PRO A 153 0.39 1.68 -36.03
C PRO A 153 -0.75 0.85 -35.43
N GLY A 154 -1.69 1.54 -34.78
CA GLY A 154 -2.87 0.91 -34.16
C GLY A 154 -2.61 0.26 -32.78
N LEU A 155 -1.37 0.25 -32.30
CA LEU A 155 -1.03 -0.23 -30.96
C LEU A 155 -0.69 0.96 -30.05
N GLU A 156 -1.37 1.07 -28.91
CA GLU A 156 -1.04 2.07 -27.89
C GLU A 156 0.27 1.65 -27.20
N ILE A 157 1.37 2.37 -27.49
CA ILE A 157 2.67 2.10 -26.87
C ILE A 157 2.67 2.71 -25.46
N PRO A 158 2.81 1.90 -24.40
CA PRO A 158 2.72 2.40 -23.05
C PRO A 158 3.98 3.18 -22.66
N THR A 159 3.80 4.26 -21.91
CA THR A 159 4.91 5.02 -21.35
C THR A 159 5.50 4.31 -20.14
N LEU A 160 6.83 4.23 -20.05
CA LEU A 160 7.50 3.81 -18.83
C LEU A 160 7.35 4.88 -17.74
N SER A 161 7.06 4.44 -16.53
CA SER A 161 7.11 5.32 -15.35
C SER A 161 8.53 5.86 -15.16
N GLU A 162 8.64 7.06 -14.62
CA GLU A 162 9.95 7.57 -14.21
C GLU A 162 10.57 6.62 -13.16
N LEU A 163 11.83 6.21 -13.40
CA LEU A 163 12.55 5.37 -12.45
C LEU A 163 13.17 6.25 -11.37
N VAL A 164 12.65 6.13 -10.15
CA VAL A 164 13.10 6.88 -8.99
C VAL A 164 14.05 6.00 -8.18
N LEU A 165 15.30 6.45 -8.06
CA LEU A 165 16.34 5.75 -7.32
C LEU A 165 16.39 6.29 -5.88
N LEU A 166 15.34 6.00 -5.10
CA LEU A 166 15.30 6.39 -3.70
C LEU A 166 16.40 5.67 -2.91
N ASN A 167 17.29 6.47 -2.29
CA ASN A 167 18.37 6.05 -1.39
C ASN A 167 19.55 5.29 -2.02
N LEU A 168 20.01 5.68 -3.22
CA LEU A 168 21.39 5.39 -3.63
C LEU A 168 22.32 6.39 -2.93
N VAL A 169 22.71 6.07 -1.68
CA VAL A 169 23.74 6.73 -0.84
C VAL A 169 24.01 8.21 -1.16
N ASP A 170 23.45 9.13 -0.36
CA ASP A 170 24.00 10.50 -0.30
C ASP A 170 25.43 10.46 0.26
N ASP A 171 26.29 11.38 -0.20
CA ASP A 171 27.71 11.59 0.20
C ASP A 171 27.97 11.74 1.72
N LYS A 172 26.92 11.66 2.56
CA LYS A 172 26.98 11.79 4.02
C LYS A 172 26.58 10.52 4.79
N GLY A 173 26.35 9.40 4.12
CA GLY A 173 26.24 8.08 4.77
C GLY A 173 24.97 7.80 5.60
N SER A 174 24.03 8.75 5.76
CA SER A 174 22.75 8.46 6.43
C SER A 174 21.70 7.95 5.44
N LYS A 175 21.40 6.65 5.46
CA LYS A 175 20.28 6.07 4.70
C LYS A 175 18.96 6.59 5.28
N LYS A 176 18.28 7.53 4.62
CA LYS A 176 16.91 7.91 4.97
C LYS A 176 15.97 6.78 4.52
N GLN A 177 15.83 5.74 5.35
CA GLN A 177 15.05 4.56 4.97
C GLN A 177 13.60 4.94 4.59
N ASN A 178 13.12 4.36 3.49
CA ASN A 178 11.77 4.56 2.96
C ASN A 178 10.79 3.76 3.84
N ILE A 179 9.79 4.44 4.40
CA ILE A 179 8.85 3.89 5.38
C ILE A 179 8.10 2.71 4.78
N GLY A 180 7.57 2.86 3.57
CA GLY A 180 6.85 1.80 2.87
C GLY A 180 7.71 0.57 2.61
N TYR A 181 8.97 0.75 2.22
CA TYR A 181 9.92 -0.34 2.03
C TYR A 181 10.17 -1.10 3.36
N ASN A 182 10.36 -0.37 4.46
CA ASN A 182 10.54 -0.97 5.78
C ASN A 182 9.31 -1.76 6.23
N LEU A 183 8.10 -1.27 5.94
CA LEU A 183 6.84 -1.96 6.26
C LEU A 183 6.68 -3.29 5.54
N VAL A 184 7.41 -3.52 4.45
CA VAL A 184 7.39 -4.78 3.70
C VAL A 184 8.53 -5.71 4.08
N GLN A 185 9.73 -5.15 4.32
CA GLN A 185 10.95 -5.94 4.55
C GLN A 185 11.12 -6.41 5.99
N THR A 186 10.39 -5.83 6.95
CA THR A 186 10.53 -6.23 8.35
C THR A 186 10.26 -7.72 8.57
N ASN A 187 11.10 -8.37 9.38
CA ASN A 187 10.92 -9.77 9.78
C ASN A 187 9.93 -9.93 10.94
N SER A 188 9.59 -8.84 11.63
CA SER A 188 8.58 -8.81 12.69
C SER A 188 7.21 -8.40 12.15
N ASP A 189 6.17 -8.69 12.94
CA ASP A 189 4.79 -8.29 12.63
C ASP A 189 4.60 -6.77 12.64
N TYR A 190 5.52 -6.04 13.25
CA TYR A 190 5.56 -4.58 13.31
C TYR A 190 6.88 -4.04 12.77
N SER A 191 6.84 -2.86 12.17
CA SER A 191 8.04 -2.09 11.84
C SER A 191 8.64 -1.41 13.08
N ASP A 192 9.88 -0.95 12.97
CA ASP A 192 10.55 -0.13 14.00
C ASP A 192 9.77 1.17 14.33
N MET A 193 8.85 1.57 13.45
CA MET A 193 7.94 2.70 13.62
C MET A 193 6.59 2.30 14.25
N GLY A 194 6.43 1.08 14.76
CA GLY A 194 5.20 0.66 15.44
C GLY A 194 3.99 0.44 14.53
N LEU A 195 4.17 0.48 13.21
CA LEU A 195 3.13 0.15 12.23
C LEU A 195 3.16 -1.35 11.87
N PRO A 196 2.00 -2.03 11.76
CA PRO A 196 1.94 -3.41 11.32
C PRO A 196 2.52 -3.62 9.92
N LYS A 197 3.16 -4.77 9.72
CA LYS A 197 3.72 -5.19 8.43
C LYS A 197 2.65 -5.21 7.33
N ILE A 198 3.04 -4.78 6.13
CA ILE A 198 2.20 -4.90 4.93
C ILE A 198 2.47 -6.26 4.29
N GLU A 199 1.67 -7.25 4.70
CA GLU A 199 1.83 -8.63 4.27
C GLU A 199 1.43 -8.85 2.80
N ARG A 200 2.32 -9.51 2.04
CA ARG A 200 2.10 -9.85 0.62
C ARG A 200 0.81 -10.64 0.37
N GLY A 201 0.43 -11.51 1.30
CA GLY A 201 -0.79 -12.31 1.17
C GLY A 201 -2.09 -11.50 1.29
N ILE A 202 -2.04 -10.34 1.94
CA ILE A 202 -3.20 -9.48 2.20
C ILE A 202 -3.22 -8.27 1.26
N TYR A 203 -2.04 -7.72 0.95
CA TYR A 203 -1.85 -6.50 0.16
C TYR A 203 -0.84 -6.72 -0.99
N PRO A 204 -1.05 -7.69 -1.89
CA PRO A 204 -0.04 -8.10 -2.86
C PRO A 204 0.43 -6.97 -3.80
N ASN A 205 -0.46 -6.06 -4.20
CA ASN A 205 -0.14 -4.99 -5.14
C ASN A 205 0.61 -3.84 -4.44
N LEU A 206 0.18 -3.46 -3.25
CA LEU A 206 0.85 -2.47 -2.41
C LEU A 206 2.23 -3.00 -1.97
N THR A 207 2.31 -4.24 -1.50
CA THR A 207 3.59 -4.89 -1.19
C THR A 207 4.51 -4.89 -2.41
N GLY A 208 3.97 -5.22 -3.59
CA GLY A 208 4.71 -5.14 -4.85
C GLY A 208 5.30 -3.76 -5.05
N LEU A 209 4.48 -2.71 -5.08
CA LEU A 209 4.91 -1.33 -5.24
C LEU A 209 6.00 -0.90 -4.25
N LEU A 210 5.79 -1.19 -2.97
CA LEU A 210 6.68 -0.77 -1.89
C LEU A 210 8.02 -1.53 -1.93
N SER A 211 8.01 -2.80 -2.35
CA SER A 211 9.23 -3.61 -2.53
C SER A 211 10.18 -3.02 -3.58
N TYR A 212 9.64 -2.30 -4.58
CA TYR A 212 10.42 -1.58 -5.60
C TYR A 212 10.53 -0.08 -5.31
N LYS A 213 10.35 0.34 -4.05
CA LYS A 213 10.47 1.74 -3.62
C LYS A 213 9.64 2.70 -4.48
N TYR A 214 8.37 2.37 -4.68
CA TYR A 214 7.41 3.13 -5.51
C TYR A 214 7.65 3.09 -7.03
N ASN A 215 8.57 2.27 -7.52
CA ASN A 215 8.72 2.03 -8.95
C ASN A 215 7.72 0.95 -9.41
N ILE A 216 6.82 1.32 -10.33
CA ILE A 216 5.84 0.39 -10.87
C ILE A 216 6.51 -0.53 -11.91
N ARG A 217 6.16 -1.82 -11.87
CA ARG A 217 6.49 -2.76 -12.94
C ARG A 217 5.92 -2.27 -14.27
N PHE A 218 6.65 -2.50 -15.35
CA PHE A 218 6.14 -2.21 -16.68
C PHE A 218 5.01 -3.20 -17.01
N GLU A 219 3.86 -2.67 -17.42
CA GLU A 219 2.70 -3.42 -17.90
C GLU A 219 2.31 -2.87 -19.27
N SER A 220 2.37 -3.72 -20.28
CA SER A 220 2.13 -3.31 -21.67
C SER A 220 0.64 -3.26 -22.02
N ASP A 221 -0.20 -3.99 -21.29
CA ASP A 221 -1.63 -3.93 -21.45
C ASP A 221 -2.22 -2.80 -20.60
N LYS A 222 -2.82 -1.80 -21.26
CA LYS A 222 -3.41 -0.63 -20.60
C LYS A 222 -4.49 -0.99 -19.58
N ASN A 223 -5.35 -1.97 -19.89
CA ASN A 223 -6.40 -2.38 -18.96
C ASN A 223 -5.81 -3.04 -17.72
N LYS A 224 -4.81 -3.93 -17.90
CA LYS A 224 -4.08 -4.53 -16.77
C LYS A 224 -3.35 -3.47 -15.95
N ASN A 225 -2.73 -2.49 -16.61
CA ASN A 225 -2.05 -1.40 -15.92
C ASN A 225 -3.04 -0.57 -15.07
N ASN A 226 -4.20 -0.21 -15.64
CA ASN A 226 -5.25 0.49 -14.90
C ASN A 226 -5.78 -0.35 -13.73
N CYS A 227 -5.93 -1.68 -13.91
CA CYS A 227 -6.27 -2.59 -12.82
C CYS A 227 -5.21 -2.55 -11.71
N ASN A 228 -3.92 -2.59 -12.05
CA ASN A 228 -2.83 -2.54 -11.07
C ASN A 228 -2.86 -1.23 -10.27
N LEU A 229 -3.01 -0.08 -10.94
CA LEU A 229 -3.12 1.22 -10.28
C LEU A 229 -4.30 1.27 -9.29
N MET A 230 -5.46 0.77 -9.70
CA MET A 230 -6.64 0.74 -8.83
C MET A 230 -6.51 -0.24 -7.67
N LYS A 231 -5.90 -1.42 -7.89
CA LYS A 231 -5.61 -2.39 -6.82
C LYS A 231 -4.66 -1.82 -5.78
N ILE A 232 -3.61 -1.12 -6.19
CA ILE A 232 -2.69 -0.41 -5.28
C ILE A 232 -3.45 0.60 -4.42
N LEU A 233 -4.28 1.45 -5.04
CA LEU A 233 -5.01 2.50 -4.32
C LEU A 233 -6.01 1.90 -3.32
N HIS A 234 -6.73 0.86 -3.73
CA HIS A 234 -7.66 0.12 -2.88
C HIS A 234 -6.95 -0.50 -1.67
N GLU A 235 -5.82 -1.20 -1.90
CA GLU A 235 -5.04 -1.83 -0.83
C GLU A 235 -4.42 -0.78 0.11
N PHE A 236 -4.01 0.38 -0.41
CA PHE A 236 -3.54 1.50 0.40
C PHE A 236 -4.64 2.02 1.34
N PHE A 237 -5.86 2.27 0.83
CA PHE A 237 -6.97 2.71 1.67
C PHE A 237 -7.35 1.66 2.72
N LYS A 238 -7.43 0.39 2.32
CA LYS A 238 -7.68 -0.72 3.24
C LYS A 238 -6.64 -0.80 4.36
N TYR A 239 -5.36 -0.57 4.05
CA TYR A 239 -4.31 -0.53 5.07
C TYR A 239 -4.46 0.69 6.00
N CYS A 240 -4.75 1.86 5.44
CA CYS A 240 -4.93 3.08 6.24
C CYS A 240 -6.13 2.99 7.19
N GLU A 241 -7.27 2.48 6.71
CA GLU A 241 -8.47 2.30 7.54
C GLU A 241 -8.20 1.35 8.71
N LYS A 242 -7.56 0.20 8.45
CA LYS A 242 -7.21 -0.79 9.49
C LYS A 242 -6.30 -0.22 10.58
N ASN A 243 -5.51 0.81 10.26
CA ASN A 243 -4.51 1.40 11.14
C ASN A 243 -4.81 2.85 11.53
N ASN A 244 -6.05 3.32 11.35
CA ASN A 244 -6.44 4.73 11.46
C ASN A 244 -6.27 5.34 12.87
N SER A 245 -6.09 4.52 13.90
CA SER A 245 -5.81 4.93 15.28
C SER A 245 -4.32 5.02 15.60
N ASN A 246 -3.44 4.54 14.71
CA ASN A 246 -2.00 4.53 14.92
C ASN A 246 -1.38 5.86 14.49
N GLU A 247 -0.79 6.59 15.44
CA GLU A 247 -0.17 7.90 15.18
C GLU A 247 1.00 7.85 14.17
N HIS A 248 1.65 6.69 14.06
CA HIS A 248 2.75 6.46 13.13
C HIS A 248 2.27 6.20 11.68
N LEU A 249 0.97 6.12 11.43
CA LEU A 249 0.40 5.95 10.09
C LEU A 249 0.62 7.19 9.21
N LEU A 250 0.58 8.39 9.80
CA LEU A 250 0.62 9.64 9.03
C LEU A 250 1.91 9.81 8.19
N PRO A 251 3.12 9.54 8.72
CA PRO A 251 4.34 9.50 7.91
C PRO A 251 4.25 8.60 6.67
N PHE A 252 3.70 7.39 6.80
CA PHE A 252 3.52 6.48 5.65
C PHE A 252 2.53 7.05 4.63
N ILE A 253 1.41 7.63 5.08
CA ILE A 253 0.45 8.30 4.19
C ILE A 253 1.14 9.44 3.41
N GLN A 254 1.92 10.27 4.09
CA GLN A 254 2.65 11.37 3.44
C GLN A 254 3.65 10.85 2.40
N GLU A 255 4.39 9.80 2.74
CA GLU A 255 5.33 9.16 1.82
C GLU A 255 4.62 8.60 0.58
N PHE A 256 3.56 7.81 0.76
CA PHE A 256 2.80 7.24 -0.36
C PHE A 256 2.23 8.32 -1.28
N ILE A 257 1.64 9.38 -0.71
CA ILE A 257 1.03 10.44 -1.51
C ILE A 257 2.08 11.20 -2.32
N ASN A 258 3.21 11.55 -1.71
CA ASN A 258 4.24 12.35 -2.36
C ASN A 258 5.11 11.54 -3.33
N GLU A 259 5.49 10.31 -2.95
CA GLU A 259 6.40 9.50 -3.75
C GLU A 259 5.72 8.72 -4.87
N TYR A 260 4.43 8.46 -4.74
CA TYR A 260 3.67 7.66 -5.70
C TYR A 260 2.45 8.38 -6.26
N TYR A 261 1.45 8.70 -5.43
CA TYR A 261 0.14 9.12 -5.94
C TYR A 261 0.23 10.38 -6.80
N LYS A 262 0.92 11.43 -6.33
CA LYS A 262 1.09 12.68 -7.10
C LYS A 262 1.76 12.47 -8.46
N LYS A 263 2.73 11.56 -8.55
CA LYS A 263 3.42 11.22 -9.81
C LYS A 263 2.51 10.46 -10.79
N LYS A 264 1.43 9.85 -10.28
CA LYS A 264 0.46 9.06 -11.03
C LYS A 264 -0.92 9.72 -11.12
N GLN A 265 -1.05 10.95 -10.63
CA GLN A 265 -2.32 11.64 -10.51
C GLN A 265 -3.06 11.73 -11.85
N SER A 266 -2.37 12.10 -12.94
CA SER A 266 -2.98 12.19 -14.27
C SER A 266 -3.49 10.84 -14.80
N GLU A 267 -2.87 9.72 -14.40
CA GLU A 267 -3.33 8.38 -14.78
C GLU A 267 -4.59 8.00 -14.00
N TYR A 268 -4.61 8.29 -12.69
CA TYR A 268 -5.81 8.11 -11.85
C TYR A 268 -6.98 8.99 -12.31
N GLU A 269 -6.73 10.26 -12.64
CA GLU A 269 -7.77 11.17 -13.15
C GLU A 269 -8.45 10.64 -14.41
N LYS A 270 -7.67 10.07 -15.35
CA LYS A 270 -8.22 9.42 -16.55
C LYS A 270 -9.09 8.23 -16.19
N ILE A 271 -8.61 7.36 -15.30
CA ILE A 271 -9.38 6.19 -14.83
C ILE A 271 -10.70 6.65 -14.19
N PHE A 272 -10.66 7.64 -13.30
CA PHE A 272 -11.86 8.14 -12.62
C PHE A 272 -12.87 8.75 -13.60
N GLN A 273 -12.38 9.48 -14.61
CA GLN A 273 -13.22 10.03 -15.68
C GLN A 273 -13.84 8.93 -16.55
N GLU A 274 -13.08 7.90 -16.91
CA GLU A 274 -13.58 6.75 -17.68
C GLU A 274 -14.66 5.99 -16.89
N CYS A 275 -14.39 5.68 -15.62
CA CYS A 275 -15.30 4.94 -14.76
C CYS A 275 -16.55 5.71 -14.35
N SER A 276 -16.57 7.03 -14.50
CA SER A 276 -17.79 7.84 -14.34
C SER A 276 -18.79 7.62 -15.47
N LYS A 277 -18.33 7.14 -16.63
CA LYS A 277 -19.15 6.94 -17.84
C LYS A 277 -19.60 5.50 -18.00
N THR A 278 -18.76 4.53 -17.62
CA THR A 278 -19.05 3.10 -17.79
C THR A 278 -18.52 2.29 -16.60
N THR A 279 -19.13 1.12 -16.34
CA THR A 279 -18.73 0.20 -15.24
C THR A 279 -18.29 -1.18 -15.73
N SER A 280 -18.14 -1.35 -17.04
CA SER A 280 -17.93 -2.67 -17.66
C SER A 280 -16.50 -3.19 -17.52
N SER A 281 -15.50 -2.33 -17.36
CA SER A 281 -14.09 -2.74 -17.21
C SER A 281 -13.79 -3.18 -15.77
N GLU A 282 -12.86 -4.14 -15.63
CA GLU A 282 -12.44 -4.67 -14.32
C GLU A 282 -11.93 -3.54 -13.40
N TYR A 283 -11.09 -2.63 -13.89
CA TYR A 283 -10.59 -1.52 -13.07
C TYR A 283 -11.69 -0.57 -12.61
N CYS A 284 -12.78 -0.42 -13.37
CA CYS A 284 -13.94 0.37 -12.94
C CYS A 284 -14.78 -0.32 -11.87
N GLN A 285 -14.82 -1.66 -11.86
CA GLN A 285 -15.42 -2.40 -10.75
C GLN A 285 -14.61 -2.22 -9.46
N ILE A 286 -13.27 -2.19 -9.55
CA ILE A 286 -12.40 -1.91 -8.41
C ILE A 286 -12.58 -0.47 -7.94
N HIS A 287 -12.67 0.49 -8.86
CA HIS A 287 -13.00 1.88 -8.53
C HIS A 287 -14.34 2.00 -7.83
N LYS A 288 -15.39 1.33 -8.32
CA LYS A 288 -16.71 1.30 -7.68
C LYS A 288 -16.64 0.74 -6.27
N ASN A 289 -15.92 -0.36 -6.06
CA ASN A 289 -15.68 -0.93 -4.74
C ASN A 289 -14.96 0.09 -3.81
N CYS A 290 -13.97 0.82 -4.34
CA CYS A 290 -13.34 1.91 -3.59
C CYS A 290 -14.33 3.02 -3.22
N GLN A 291 -15.25 3.39 -4.11
CA GLN A 291 -16.28 4.38 -3.82
C GLN A 291 -17.28 3.87 -2.77
N GLU A 292 -17.61 2.58 -2.78
CA GLU A 292 -18.54 1.99 -1.81
C GLU A 292 -17.93 1.90 -0.40
N ASN A 293 -16.65 1.49 -0.30
CA ASN A 293 -15.99 1.25 0.99
C ASN A 293 -15.18 2.45 1.51
N PHE A 294 -14.68 3.30 0.61
CA PHE A 294 -13.74 4.40 0.92
C PHE A 294 -14.17 5.72 0.29
N ASN A 295 -15.49 5.99 0.19
CA ASN A 295 -16.03 7.16 -0.53
C ASN A 295 -15.38 8.49 -0.13
N SER A 296 -15.21 8.70 1.18
CA SER A 296 -14.61 9.94 1.71
C SER A 296 -13.15 10.08 1.24
N ASP A 297 -12.38 9.00 1.34
CA ASP A 297 -10.97 9.00 0.99
C ASP A 297 -10.75 9.21 -0.51
N ILE A 298 -11.53 8.53 -1.36
CA ILE A 298 -11.41 8.66 -2.81
C ILE A 298 -11.85 10.05 -3.31
N GLU A 299 -12.91 10.63 -2.75
CA GLU A 299 -13.35 11.97 -3.15
C GLU A 299 -12.36 13.05 -2.71
N ILE A 300 -11.81 12.94 -1.50
CA ILE A 300 -10.83 13.92 -0.99
C ILE A 300 -9.52 13.83 -1.78
N ILE A 301 -8.97 12.62 -2.00
CA ILE A 301 -7.70 12.46 -2.72
C ILE A 301 -7.81 12.93 -4.17
N LYS A 302 -8.96 12.68 -4.81
CA LYS A 302 -9.27 13.07 -6.19
C LYS A 302 -9.33 14.59 -6.35
N GLN A 303 -9.89 15.29 -5.36
CA GLN A 303 -9.92 16.76 -5.36
C GLN A 303 -8.53 17.35 -5.13
N ASN A 304 -7.85 16.89 -4.09
CA ASN A 304 -6.51 17.34 -3.75
C ASN A 304 -5.81 16.34 -2.81
N PRO A 305 -4.68 15.73 -3.24
CA PRO A 305 -3.93 14.79 -2.41
C PRO A 305 -3.42 15.39 -1.07
N ASP A 306 -3.15 16.69 -1.02
CA ASP A 306 -2.75 17.37 0.23
C ASP A 306 -3.93 17.53 1.19
N ASN A 307 -5.15 17.67 0.68
CA ASN A 307 -6.35 17.67 1.51
C ASN A 307 -6.57 16.28 2.14
N TYR A 308 -6.25 15.22 1.42
CA TYR A 308 -6.30 13.85 1.94
C TYR A 308 -5.34 13.68 3.13
N ILE A 309 -4.09 14.12 3.01
CA ILE A 309 -3.12 14.12 4.12
C ILE A 309 -3.67 14.88 5.33
N LYS A 310 -4.23 16.09 5.12
CA LYS A 310 -4.81 16.91 6.20
C LYS A 310 -6.01 16.23 6.86
N HIS A 311 -6.88 15.60 6.08
CA HIS A 311 -8.04 14.86 6.57
C HIS A 311 -7.59 13.66 7.43
N GLN A 312 -6.65 12.86 6.94
CA GLN A 312 -6.11 11.72 7.67
C GLN A 312 -5.42 12.14 8.97
N LYS A 313 -4.63 13.22 8.96
CA LYS A 313 -4.05 13.79 10.19
C LYS A 313 -5.10 14.14 11.25
N LYS A 314 -6.22 14.76 10.84
CA LYS A 314 -7.32 15.09 11.77
C LYS A 314 -7.97 13.84 12.35
N ASN A 315 -8.19 12.82 11.52
CA ASN A 315 -8.82 11.57 11.96
C ASN A 315 -7.93 10.82 12.95
N ILE A 316 -6.65 10.62 12.62
CA ILE A 316 -5.66 9.98 13.50
C ILE A 316 -5.58 10.70 14.84
N ASN A 317 -5.51 12.04 14.85
CA ASN A 317 -5.46 12.83 16.08
C ASN A 317 -6.74 12.73 16.92
N LYS A 318 -7.91 12.60 16.28
CA LYS A 318 -9.19 12.40 16.99
C LYS A 318 -9.19 11.05 17.70
N TYR A 319 -8.80 9.98 17.01
CA TYR A 319 -8.74 8.64 17.59
C TYR A 319 -7.64 8.52 18.66
N SER A 320 -6.49 9.20 18.50
CA SER A 320 -5.43 9.20 19.53
C SER A 320 -5.86 9.95 20.79
N ALA A 321 -6.59 11.07 20.65
CA ALA A 321 -7.17 11.77 21.80
C ALA A 321 -8.23 10.92 22.52
N ASP A 322 -9.11 10.23 21.77
CA ASP A 322 -10.13 9.35 22.35
C ASP A 322 -9.48 8.15 23.07
N THR A 323 -8.45 7.53 22.49
CA THR A 323 -7.71 6.42 23.12
C THR A 323 -6.89 6.86 24.32
N SER A 324 -6.27 8.06 24.29
CA SER A 324 -5.61 8.63 25.47
C SER A 324 -6.61 8.89 26.61
N SER A 325 -7.81 9.39 26.31
CA SER A 325 -8.87 9.57 27.30
C SER A 325 -9.35 8.23 27.88
N ILE A 326 -9.47 7.20 27.05
CA ILE A 326 -9.82 5.84 27.51
C ILE A 326 -8.67 5.24 28.34
N ALA A 327 -7.42 5.41 27.92
CA ALA A 327 -6.25 4.91 28.64
C ALA A 327 -6.09 5.61 30.01
N ASN A 328 -6.30 6.93 30.06
CA ASN A 328 -6.29 7.70 31.31
C ASN A 328 -7.43 7.30 32.26
N THR A 329 -8.63 7.04 31.75
CA THR A 329 -9.72 6.53 32.59
C THR A 329 -9.43 5.13 33.09
N LEU A 330 -8.89 4.26 32.24
CA LEU A 330 -8.53 2.88 32.60
C LEU A 330 -7.36 2.83 33.59
N SER A 331 -6.37 3.70 33.45
CA SER A 331 -5.28 3.86 34.43
C SER A 331 -5.79 4.40 35.76
N MET A 332 -6.73 5.36 35.76
CA MET A 332 -7.40 5.79 37.00
C MET A 332 -8.10 4.61 37.68
N PHE A 333 -8.85 3.77 36.94
CA PHE A 333 -9.50 2.57 37.51
C PHE A 333 -8.50 1.54 38.03
N LEU A 334 -7.39 1.31 37.33
CA LEU A 334 -6.32 0.41 37.77
C LEU A 334 -5.58 0.95 38.99
N ASP A 335 -5.34 2.26 39.07
CA ASP A 335 -4.77 2.93 40.25
C ASP A 335 -5.72 2.85 41.45
N PHE A 336 -7.03 2.94 41.23
CA PHE A 336 -8.04 2.68 42.27
C PHE A 336 -8.01 1.21 42.74
N ALA A 337 -7.83 0.26 41.83
CA ALA A 337 -7.74 -1.17 42.16
C ALA A 337 -6.41 -1.52 42.87
N ALA A 338 -5.30 -0.90 42.48
CA ALA A 338 -3.99 -1.07 43.09
C ALA A 338 -3.90 -0.41 44.48
N ASN A 339 -4.58 0.73 44.67
CA ASN A 339 -4.70 1.40 45.97
C ASN A 339 -5.80 0.81 46.88
N SER A 340 -6.24 -0.43 46.61
CA SER A 340 -7.36 -1.10 47.28
C SER A 340 -7.20 -1.37 48.78
N LYS A 341 -6.07 -1.01 49.41
CA LYS A 341 -5.98 -0.97 50.88
C LYS A 341 -6.93 0.06 51.52
N TYR A 342 -7.40 1.05 50.75
CA TYR A 342 -8.41 2.03 51.21
C TYR A 342 -9.78 1.85 50.53
N SER A 343 -9.96 0.82 49.70
CA SER A 343 -11.16 0.62 48.87
C SER A 343 -12.43 0.39 49.71
N THR A 344 -12.35 -0.38 50.79
CA THR A 344 -13.50 -0.64 51.66
C THR A 344 -13.96 0.62 52.39
N THR A 345 -13.03 1.48 52.82
CA THR A 345 -13.35 2.76 53.48
C THR A 345 -13.91 3.76 52.49
N ILE A 346 -13.33 3.88 51.29
CA ILE A 346 -13.79 4.83 50.27
C ILE A 346 -15.15 4.40 49.69
N ILE A 347 -15.36 3.11 49.41
CA ILE A 347 -16.67 2.59 48.96
C ILE A 347 -17.72 2.78 50.06
N SER A 348 -17.37 2.55 51.33
CA SER A 348 -18.25 2.83 52.47
C SER A 348 -18.60 4.32 52.60
N ILE A 349 -17.62 5.21 52.41
CA ILE A 349 -17.81 6.65 52.41
C ILE A 349 -18.70 7.09 51.23
N MET A 350 -18.50 6.54 50.03
CA MET A 350 -19.33 6.85 48.86
C MET A 350 -20.77 6.36 49.03
N ILE A 351 -20.98 5.15 49.55
CA ILE A 351 -22.31 4.62 49.86
C ILE A 351 -22.98 5.47 50.96
N SER A 352 -22.22 5.88 51.97
CA SER A 352 -22.69 6.76 53.04
C SER A 352 -23.09 8.15 52.52
N PHE A 353 -22.28 8.75 51.63
CA PHE A 353 -22.64 9.99 50.95
C PHE A 353 -23.87 9.82 50.07
N PHE A 354 -23.96 8.73 49.30
CA PHE A 354 -25.10 8.47 48.42
C PHE A 354 -26.39 8.27 49.22
N LEU A 355 -26.32 7.55 50.35
CA LEU A 355 -27.44 7.41 51.28
C LEU A 355 -27.78 8.74 51.96
N CYS A 356 -26.80 9.53 52.40
CA CYS A 356 -27.03 10.88 52.94
C CYS A 356 -27.74 11.79 51.93
N PHE A 357 -27.29 11.82 50.67
CA PHE A 357 -27.97 12.60 49.62
C PHE A 357 -29.36 12.05 49.31
N PHE A 358 -29.56 10.74 49.36
CA PHE A 358 -30.88 10.12 49.19
C PHE A 358 -31.83 10.48 50.34
N PHE A 359 -31.37 10.46 51.58
CA PHE A 359 -32.14 10.87 52.75
C PHE A 359 -32.40 12.38 52.76
N LEU A 360 -31.42 13.21 52.42
CA LEU A 360 -31.61 14.65 52.24
C LEU A 360 -32.61 14.94 51.12
N TYR A 361 -32.52 14.25 49.98
CA TYR A 361 -33.48 14.40 48.88
C TYR A 361 -34.92 13.97 49.29
N LYS A 362 -35.04 12.90 50.08
CA LYS A 362 -36.32 12.30 50.46
C LYS A 362 -36.99 12.97 51.67
N PHE A 363 -36.21 13.52 52.61
CA PHE A 363 -36.69 14.04 53.90
C PHE A 363 -36.47 15.55 54.11
N THR A 364 -35.75 16.23 53.22
CA THR A 364 -35.76 17.71 53.19
C THR A 364 -36.95 18.16 52.36
N PRO A 365 -37.79 19.13 52.80
CA PRO A 365 -38.97 19.57 52.06
C PRO A 365 -38.61 20.49 50.87
N LEU A 366 -37.60 20.12 50.08
CA LEU A 366 -37.20 20.82 48.86
C LEU A 366 -38.20 20.58 47.70
N SER A 367 -39.13 19.62 47.84
CA SER A 367 -40.27 19.47 46.93
C SER A 367 -41.25 20.65 46.97
N SER A 368 -41.19 21.49 48.02
CA SER A 368 -42.00 22.72 48.14
C SER A 368 -41.44 23.91 47.34
N ILE A 369 -40.15 23.90 46.98
CA ILE A 369 -39.52 25.01 46.25
C ILE A 369 -39.61 24.81 44.72
N PHE A 370 -39.72 23.57 44.24
CA PHE A 370 -39.80 23.27 42.79
C PHE A 370 -41.19 22.90 42.26
N ARG A 371 -42.26 22.97 43.08
CA ARG A 371 -43.64 22.95 42.57
C ARG A 371 -44.14 24.37 42.30
N LYS A 372 -43.97 24.85 41.06
CA LYS A 372 -44.86 25.87 40.51
C LYS A 372 -46.26 25.26 40.39
N GLU A 373 -47.15 25.56 41.34
CA GLU A 373 -48.57 25.22 41.25
C GLU A 373 -49.19 25.84 39.98
N LYS A 374 -49.59 24.99 39.03
CA LYS A 374 -50.63 25.35 38.05
C LYS A 374 -51.97 25.35 38.78
N LYS A 375 -52.51 26.53 39.09
CA LYS A 375 -53.87 26.71 39.62
C LYS A 375 -54.91 26.00 38.72
N ARG A 376 -55.56 24.96 39.23
CA ARG A 376 -56.82 24.42 38.68
C ARG A 376 -58.01 25.08 39.39
N LYS A 377 -58.97 25.58 38.61
CA LYS A 377 -60.23 26.18 39.07
C LYS A 377 -61.07 25.15 39.85
N LYS A 378 -61.67 25.59 40.96
CA LYS A 378 -62.65 24.84 41.75
C LYS A 378 -63.99 24.77 41.00
N ILE A 379 -64.59 23.59 40.94
CA ILE A 379 -66.02 23.37 40.62
C ILE A 379 -66.64 22.78 41.90
N PRO A 380 -67.80 23.28 42.38
CA PRO A 380 -68.34 22.90 43.69
C PRO A 380 -69.15 21.60 43.68
N LEU A 381 -69.19 21.01 44.87
CA LEU A 381 -69.88 19.78 45.29
C LEU A 381 -71.40 19.82 45.06
N PHE A 382 -71.95 18.69 44.60
CA PHE A 382 -73.32 18.27 44.88
C PHE A 382 -73.33 16.76 45.16
N PHE A 383 -73.78 16.37 46.35
CA PHE A 383 -74.27 15.02 46.66
C PHE A 383 -75.74 14.93 46.21
N PRO A 384 -76.25 13.73 45.86
CA PRO A 384 -77.07 13.01 46.84
C PRO A 384 -76.94 11.47 46.84
N GLU A 385 -77.01 10.93 48.07
CA GLU A 385 -77.93 9.89 48.54
C GLU A 385 -77.85 8.41 48.08
N ARG A 386 -77.86 7.53 49.09
CA ARG A 386 -77.89 6.05 49.01
C ARG A 386 -79.20 5.54 48.41
N ARG A 387 -79.13 4.42 47.68
CA ARG A 387 -80.10 3.31 47.82
C ARG A 387 -79.40 1.96 47.75
N VAL A 388 -79.67 1.15 48.78
CA VAL A 388 -79.42 -0.29 48.83
C VAL A 388 -80.59 -0.97 48.14
N GLN A 389 -80.32 -2.00 47.34
CA GLN A 389 -81.34 -2.97 46.95
C GLN A 389 -80.69 -4.35 46.82
N ASP A 390 -80.99 -5.20 47.79
CA ASP A 390 -80.79 -6.65 47.74
C ASP A 390 -81.86 -7.30 46.84
N VAL A 391 -81.59 -8.57 46.49
CA VAL A 391 -82.54 -9.70 46.31
C VAL A 391 -82.60 -10.34 44.90
N LYS A 392 -82.06 -11.58 44.86
CA LYS A 392 -82.48 -12.84 44.16
C LYS A 392 -82.23 -13.02 42.65
N ASP A 393 -81.40 -14.01 42.31
CA ASP A 393 -81.70 -15.43 41.97
C ASP A 393 -82.32 -15.58 40.58
N ASP A 394 -81.57 -16.18 39.63
CA ASP A 394 -81.75 -17.60 39.31
C ASP A 394 -80.90 -18.03 38.09
N ASN A 395 -80.27 -19.21 38.22
CA ASN A 395 -80.10 -20.24 37.18
C ASN A 395 -79.18 -19.93 35.96
N ILE A 396 -78.27 -20.79 35.46
CA ILE A 396 -78.14 -22.25 35.56
C ILE A 396 -76.80 -22.67 34.87
N ARG A 397 -76.19 -23.76 35.36
CA ARG A 397 -75.21 -24.67 34.70
C ARG A 397 -73.79 -24.14 34.39
N HIS A 398 -72.67 -24.79 34.75
CA HIS A 398 -72.36 -26.12 35.30
C HIS A 398 -71.07 -25.99 36.16
N LYS A 399 -71.10 -26.36 37.45
CA LYS A 399 -70.43 -27.54 38.06
C LYS A 399 -68.99 -27.79 37.58
N ASN A 400 -67.97 -27.53 38.41
CA ASN A 400 -67.37 -28.46 39.42
C ASN A 400 -66.05 -29.04 38.86
N VAL A 401 -64.91 -29.16 39.55
CA VAL A 401 -64.56 -29.11 40.98
C VAL A 401 -63.03 -28.91 41.10
N LYS A 402 -62.60 -28.23 42.17
CA LYS A 402 -61.21 -28.02 42.63
C LYS A 402 -60.59 -29.31 43.17
N HIS A 403 -59.25 -29.36 43.31
CA HIS A 403 -58.67 -29.70 44.62
C HIS A 403 -57.36 -28.95 44.93
N LYS A 404 -57.16 -28.78 46.24
CA LYS A 404 -56.17 -27.97 46.97
C LYS A 404 -54.87 -28.76 47.28
N ARG A 405 -53.79 -27.99 47.47
CA ARG A 405 -52.70 -28.09 48.50
C ARG A 405 -51.66 -29.23 48.45
N GLY A 406 -50.40 -28.82 48.72
CA GLY A 406 -49.31 -29.62 49.34
C GLY A 406 -48.03 -29.65 48.49
N LYS A 407 -46.98 -28.88 48.82
CA LYS A 407 -45.71 -29.34 49.49
C LYS A 407 -45.24 -30.71 48.94
N ILE A 408 -44.06 -30.89 48.35
CA ILE A 408 -42.70 -31.02 48.96
C ILE A 408 -41.69 -31.23 47.79
N ARG A 409 -40.66 -30.38 47.65
CA ARG A 409 -39.18 -30.59 47.75
C ARG A 409 -38.42 -31.42 46.69
N PHE A 410 -37.38 -30.74 46.18
CA PHE A 410 -36.01 -31.12 45.76
C PHE A 410 -35.76 -32.36 44.88
N ALA A 411 -35.01 -32.13 43.78
CA ALA A 411 -33.76 -32.84 43.52
C ALA A 411 -32.80 -31.98 42.67
N TYR A 412 -31.52 -32.16 42.96
CA TYR A 412 -30.32 -31.54 42.40
C TYR A 412 -30.10 -31.83 40.89
N GLN A 413 -29.44 -30.87 40.23
CA GLN A 413 -28.36 -30.94 39.20
C GLN A 413 -27.84 -32.31 38.68
N PRO A 414 -26.97 -32.38 37.65
CA PRO A 414 -26.57 -31.44 36.57
C PRO A 414 -26.40 -32.13 35.17
N SER A 415 -26.15 -31.33 34.13
CA SER A 415 -25.15 -31.60 33.08
C SER A 415 -24.72 -30.30 32.42
#